data_AF-A0A9W7LGZ8-F1
#
_entry.id   AF-A0A9W7LGZ8-F1
#
_cell.length_a   1.000
_cell.length_b   1.000
_cell.length_c   1.000
_cell.angle_alpha   90.00
_cell.angle_beta   90.00
_cell.angle_gamma   90.00
#
_symmetry.space_group_name_H-M   'P 1'
#
loop_
_entity.id
_entity.type
_entity.pdbx_description
1 polymer ?
#
loop_
_entity_poly.entity_id
_entity_poly.type
_entity_poly.pdbx_seq_one_letter_code
_entity_poly.pdbx_strand_id
1 'polypeptide(L)'
;MHDGFTNMYSFMHVDKKITLANLTPSQVQEDQVRLQKNIEEARGKKKMNVYASSKEIRKCLSSQNSLFILLFKDNCSLAEIPSDLSASISSLLQEFENVFPDETLKGLPSLHGIEHQIDFIPRATIPNRPTYRSNPEETKELQR
;
A
#
# COMPACT_ATOMS: atom_id res chain seq x y z
N MET A 1 -10.15 6.44 24.02
CA MET A 1 -9.24 6.52 25.18
C MET A 1 -8.11 5.53 24.95
N HIS A 2 -6.88 6.01 24.86
CA HIS A 2 -5.68 5.19 24.69
C HIS A 2 -5.02 4.98 26.04
N ASP A 3 -4.67 3.73 26.34
CA ASP A 3 -3.79 3.39 27.45
C ASP A 3 -2.38 3.16 26.89
N GLY A 4 -1.49 4.13 27.14
CA GLY A 4 -0.11 4.09 26.65
C GLY A 4 0.77 3.04 27.32
N PHE A 5 0.38 2.48 28.48
CA PHE A 5 1.15 1.44 29.13
C PHE A 5 0.90 0.06 28.52
N THR A 6 -0.37 -0.25 28.21
CA THR A 6 -0.77 -1.54 27.61
C THR A 6 -0.94 -1.47 26.10
N ASN A 7 -0.76 -0.29 25.50
CA ASN A 7 -1.03 0.02 24.10
C ASN A 7 -2.45 -0.42 23.67
N MET A 8 -3.43 -0.23 24.54
CA MET A 8 -4.83 -0.59 24.30
C MET A 8 -5.64 0.65 23.90
N TYR A 9 -6.42 0.54 22.82
CA TYR A 9 -7.31 1.60 22.37
C TYR A 9 -8.77 1.24 22.67
N SER A 10 -9.47 2.05 23.45
CA SER A 10 -10.90 1.87 23.71
C SER A 10 -11.74 2.97 23.07
N PHE A 11 -12.82 2.62 22.39
CA PHE A 11 -13.81 3.55 21.85
C PHE A 11 -15.23 2.97 21.93
N MET A 12 -16.24 3.83 21.83
CA MET A 12 -17.65 3.42 21.83
C MET A 12 -18.14 3.28 20.38
N HIS A 13 -18.79 2.17 20.07
CA HIS A 13 -19.48 1.96 18.79
C HIS A 13 -20.80 1.22 19.04
N VAL A 14 -21.91 1.84 18.65
CA VAL A 14 -23.27 1.28 18.84
C VAL A 14 -23.51 0.90 20.32
N ASP A 15 -23.28 1.85 21.22
CA ASP A 15 -23.40 1.69 22.68
C ASP A 15 -22.57 0.55 23.31
N LYS A 16 -21.61 -0.01 22.57
CA LYS A 16 -20.67 -1.02 23.04
C LYS A 16 -19.27 -0.43 23.12
N LYS A 17 -18.60 -0.63 24.26
CA LYS A 17 -17.19 -0.31 24.42
C LYS A 17 -16.36 -1.36 23.67
N ILE A 18 -15.73 -0.95 22.58
CA ILE A 18 -14.77 -1.76 21.83
C ILE A 18 -13.38 -1.43 22.34
N THR A 19 -12.60 -2.47 22.64
CA THR A 19 -11.20 -2.34 23.03
C THR A 19 -10.33 -3.10 22.04
N LEU A 20 -9.44 -2.38 21.36
CA LEU A 20 -8.39 -2.93 20.52
C LEU A 20 -7.18 -3.22 21.42
N ALA A 21 -6.89 -4.51 21.61
CA ALA A 21 -5.72 -4.99 22.32
C ALA A 21 -4.77 -5.65 21.33
N ASN A 22 -3.47 -5.53 21.58
CA ASN A 22 -2.47 -6.21 20.76
C ASN A 22 -2.60 -7.74 20.93
N LEU A 23 -2.51 -8.45 19.82
CA LEU A 23 -2.51 -9.91 19.83
C LEU A 23 -1.21 -10.43 20.47
N THR A 24 -1.33 -11.52 21.22
CA THR A 24 -0.16 -12.26 21.68
C THR A 24 0.52 -12.98 20.49
N PRO A 25 1.82 -13.30 20.55
CA PRO A 25 2.51 -14.00 19.46
C PRO A 25 1.81 -15.30 19.02
N SER A 26 1.24 -16.04 19.95
CA SER A 26 0.47 -17.27 19.65
C SER A 26 -0.82 -16.96 18.87
N GLN A 27 -1.55 -15.92 19.26
CA GLN A 27 -2.76 -15.50 18.54
C GLN A 27 -2.43 -14.98 17.13
N VAL A 28 -1.32 -14.26 16.97
CA VAL A 28 -0.83 -13.84 15.64
C VAL A 28 -0.52 -15.04 14.76
N GLN A 29 0.12 -16.08 15.30
CA GLN A 29 0.44 -17.29 14.57
C GLN A 29 -0.83 -18.04 14.13
N GLU A 30 -1.81 -18.20 15.02
CA GLU A 30 -3.10 -18.81 14.70
C GLU A 30 -3.86 -18.03 13.62
N ASP A 31 -3.90 -16.70 13.73
CA ASP A 31 -4.55 -15.84 12.75
C ASP A 31 -3.86 -15.90 11.38
N GLN A 32 -2.53 -15.94 11.33
CA GLN A 32 -1.78 -16.10 10.09
C GLN A 32 -2.11 -17.43 9.39
N VAL A 33 -2.16 -18.54 10.14
CA VAL A 33 -2.53 -19.86 9.61
C VAL A 33 -3.97 -19.85 9.09
N ARG A 34 -4.89 -19.23 9.83
CA ARG A 34 -6.28 -19.08 9.43
C ARG A 34 -6.43 -18.24 8.15
N LEU A 35 -5.66 -17.16 8.03
CA LEU A 35 -5.66 -16.31 6.83
C LEU A 35 -5.17 -17.07 5.60
N GLN A 36 -4.10 -17.86 5.74
CA GLN A 36 -3.56 -18.67 4.65
C GLN A 36 -4.59 -19.69 4.14
N LYS A 37 -5.27 -20.38 5.06
CA LYS A 37 -6.34 -21.33 4.72
C LYS A 37 -7.50 -20.64 3.98
N ASN A 38 -7.93 -19.47 4.46
CA ASN A 38 -8.97 -18.68 3.78
C ASN A 38 -8.54 -18.23 2.38
N ILE A 39 -7.27 -17.88 2.19
CA ILE A 39 -6.70 -17.53 0.87
C ILE A 39 -6.68 -18.74 -0.06
N GLU A 40 -6.31 -19.93 0.41
CA GLU A 40 -6.38 -21.16 -0.38
C GLU A 40 -7.83 -21.51 -0.77
N GLU A 41 -8.77 -21.42 0.16
CA GLU A 41 -10.20 -21.64 -0.10
C GLU A 41 -10.77 -20.59 -1.08
N ALA A 42 -10.32 -19.34 -0.99
CA ALA A 42 -10.67 -18.28 -1.92
C ALA A 42 -10.03 -18.45 -3.30
N ARG A 43 -8.84 -19.07 -3.41
CA ARG A 43 -8.21 -19.42 -4.70
C ARG A 43 -8.93 -20.55 -5.42
N GLY A 44 -9.60 -21.45 -4.70
CA GLY A 44 -10.50 -22.46 -5.25
C GLY A 44 -11.80 -21.88 -5.81
N LYS A 45 -12.22 -20.71 -5.31
CA LYS A 45 -13.28 -19.90 -5.92
C LYS A 45 -12.65 -19.06 -7.04
N LYS A 46 -13.33 -19.00 -8.19
CA LYS A 46 -12.89 -18.32 -9.42
C LYS A 46 -12.11 -17.03 -9.09
N LYS A 47 -10.79 -17.01 -9.39
CA LYS A 47 -9.95 -15.80 -9.26
C LYS A 47 -10.71 -14.62 -9.85
N MET A 48 -10.97 -13.60 -9.04
CA MET A 48 -11.38 -12.30 -9.57
C MET A 48 -10.22 -11.80 -10.43
N ASN A 49 -10.33 -11.92 -11.75
CA ASN A 49 -9.46 -11.20 -12.66
C ASN A 49 -9.87 -9.73 -12.58
N VAL A 50 -8.95 -8.86 -12.18
CA VAL A 50 -9.15 -7.40 -12.23
C VAL A 50 -9.27 -6.92 -13.69
N TYR A 51 -8.86 -7.76 -14.65
CA TYR A 51 -8.95 -7.50 -16.08
C TYR A 51 -10.20 -8.08 -16.70
N ALA A 52 -10.95 -7.27 -17.44
CA ALA A 52 -12.09 -7.74 -18.21
C ALA A 52 -11.65 -8.57 -19.42
N SER A 53 -12.23 -9.76 -19.60
CA SER A 53 -12.02 -10.55 -20.82
C SER A 53 -12.80 -9.96 -22.01
N SER A 54 -12.28 -10.11 -23.23
CA SER A 54 -13.02 -9.76 -24.47
C SER A 54 -14.42 -10.41 -24.52
N LYS A 55 -14.59 -11.61 -23.96
CA LYS A 55 -15.91 -12.26 -23.86
C LYS A 55 -16.87 -11.54 -22.90
N GLU A 56 -16.36 -11.03 -21.79
CA GLU A 56 -17.14 -10.29 -20.79
C GLU A 56 -17.52 -8.90 -21.32
N ILE A 57 -16.59 -8.23 -21.99
CA ILE A 57 -16.82 -6.96 -22.68
C ILE A 57 -17.93 -7.12 -23.72
N ARG A 58 -17.81 -8.10 -24.63
CA ARG A 58 -18.83 -8.37 -25.65
C ARG A 58 -20.20 -8.68 -25.05
N LYS A 59 -20.25 -9.49 -23.98
CA LYS A 59 -21.50 -9.78 -23.26
C LYS A 59 -22.13 -8.51 -22.69
N CYS A 60 -21.33 -7.63 -22.07
CA CYS A 60 -21.80 -6.37 -21.48
C CYS A 60 -22.34 -5.41 -22.55
N LEU A 61 -21.64 -5.30 -23.69
CA LEU A 61 -22.09 -4.53 -24.86
C LEU A 61 -23.41 -5.05 -25.43
N SER A 62 -23.57 -6.38 -25.56
CA SER A 62 -24.85 -6.98 -25.96
C SER A 62 -25.99 -6.73 -24.95
N SER A 63 -25.65 -6.47 -23.69
CA SER A 63 -26.61 -6.18 -22.62
C SER A 63 -27.06 -4.71 -22.59
N GLN A 64 -26.51 -3.85 -23.46
CA GLN A 64 -26.65 -2.38 -23.40
C GLN A 64 -26.26 -1.75 -22.06
N ASN A 65 -25.40 -2.42 -21.29
CA ASN A 65 -24.90 -1.85 -20.05
C ASN A 65 -23.75 -0.88 -20.35
N SER A 66 -23.73 0.27 -19.69
CA SER A 66 -22.62 1.21 -19.75
C SER A 66 -21.36 0.57 -19.16
N LEU A 67 -20.25 0.62 -19.92
CA LEU A 67 -18.96 0.08 -19.53
C LEU A 67 -17.98 1.23 -19.30
N PHE A 68 -17.32 1.24 -18.14
CA PHE A 68 -16.19 2.12 -17.87
C PHE A 68 -14.90 1.32 -18.07
N ILE A 69 -14.02 1.80 -18.97
CA ILE A 69 -12.74 1.17 -19.27
C ILE A 69 -11.63 2.02 -18.65
N LEU A 70 -10.84 1.41 -17.76
CA LEU A 70 -9.59 1.99 -17.28
C LEU A 70 -8.47 1.54 -18.22
N LEU A 71 -7.95 2.47 -19.02
CA LEU A 71 -6.84 2.21 -19.93
C LEU A 71 -5.55 2.75 -19.32
N PHE A 72 -4.57 1.87 -19.10
CA PHE A 72 -3.22 2.29 -18.75
C PHE A 72 -2.48 2.65 -20.03
N LYS A 73 -1.95 3.87 -20.12
CA LYS A 73 -1.10 4.33 -21.21
C LYS A 73 0.27 4.63 -20.61
N ASP A 74 1.29 3.91 -21.07
CA ASP A 74 2.64 3.82 -20.48
C ASP A 74 3.43 5.15 -20.43
N ASN A 75 2.89 6.28 -20.92
CA ASN A 75 3.71 7.47 -21.24
C ASN A 75 3.03 8.81 -20.94
N CYS A 76 2.22 8.93 -19.89
CA CYS A 76 1.82 10.25 -19.42
C CYS A 76 2.97 10.86 -18.61
N SER A 77 3.99 11.40 -19.29
CA SER A 77 4.85 12.39 -18.66
C SER A 77 3.98 13.60 -18.36
N LEU A 78 3.87 14.00 -17.09
CA LEU A 78 3.08 15.17 -16.70
C LEU A 78 3.64 16.47 -17.30
N ALA A 79 4.91 16.46 -17.74
CA ALA A 79 5.55 17.58 -18.43
C ALA A 79 4.99 17.80 -19.85
N GLU A 80 4.40 16.78 -20.47
CA GLU A 80 3.86 16.85 -21.84
C GLU A 80 2.40 16.38 -21.83
N ILE A 81 1.52 17.17 -21.22
CA ILE A 81 0.07 16.96 -21.31
C ILE A 81 -0.32 17.16 -22.79
N PRO A 82 -0.74 16.11 -23.53
CA PRO A 82 -1.16 16.30 -24.92
C PRO A 82 -2.36 17.25 -24.98
N SER A 83 -2.33 18.20 -25.91
CA SER A 83 -3.35 19.24 -26.12
C SER A 83 -4.77 18.70 -26.39
N ASP A 84 -4.90 17.39 -26.60
CA ASP A 84 -6.13 16.68 -26.90
C ASP A 84 -6.86 16.16 -25.64
N LEU A 85 -6.32 16.44 -24.44
CA LEU A 85 -6.96 16.09 -23.18
C LEU A 85 -8.03 17.12 -22.80
N SER A 86 -9.15 16.63 -22.25
CA SER A 86 -10.18 17.48 -21.67
C SER A 86 -9.62 18.33 -20.53
N ALA A 87 -10.01 19.61 -20.44
CA ALA A 87 -9.58 20.54 -19.41
C ALA A 87 -9.74 19.99 -17.97
N SER A 88 -10.78 19.19 -17.72
CA SER A 88 -11.00 18.54 -16.42
C SER A 88 -9.90 17.53 -16.07
N ILE A 89 -9.36 16.82 -17.06
CA ILE A 89 -8.28 15.85 -16.86
C ILE A 89 -6.95 16.58 -16.67
N SER A 90 -6.69 17.63 -17.45
CA SER A 90 -5.49 18.45 -17.31
C SER A 90 -5.43 19.12 -15.93
N SER A 91 -6.54 19.67 -15.45
CA SER A 91 -6.63 20.26 -14.10
C SER A 91 -6.34 19.24 -13.01
N LEU A 92 -6.86 18.00 -13.15
CA LEU A 92 -6.62 16.93 -12.19
C LEU A 92 -5.16 16.47 -12.19
N LEU A 93 -4.56 16.32 -13.38
CA LEU A 93 -3.15 15.92 -13.50
C LEU A 93 -2.21 16.97 -12.87
N GLN A 94 -2.54 18.25 -13.05
CA GLN A 94 -1.80 19.36 -12.44
C GLN A 94 -1.97 19.41 -10.91
N GLU A 95 -3.16 19.12 -10.39
CA GLU A 95 -3.42 19.10 -8.94
C GLU A 95 -2.58 18.03 -8.20
N PHE A 96 -2.31 16.90 -8.85
CA PHE A 96 -1.61 15.74 -8.27
C PHE A 96 -0.18 15.55 -8.80
N GLU A 97 0.43 16.58 -9.39
CA GLU A 97 1.79 16.51 -9.95
C GLU A 97 2.84 16.05 -8.92
N ASN A 98 2.66 16.46 -7.66
CA ASN A 98 3.52 16.10 -6.54
C ASN A 98 3.43 14.62 -6.09
N VAL A 99 2.44 13.84 -6.56
CA VAL A 99 2.32 12.41 -6.23
C VAL A 99 3.35 11.57 -6.99
N PHE A 100 3.80 12.03 -8.16
CA PHE A 100 4.74 11.35 -9.03
C PHE A 100 5.88 12.28 -9.47
N PRO A 101 6.72 12.77 -8.55
CA PRO A 101 7.79 13.66 -8.91
C PRO A 101 8.87 12.93 -9.73
N ASP A 102 9.43 13.59 -10.75
CA ASP A 102 10.51 13.04 -11.60
C ASP A 102 11.79 12.73 -10.79
N GLU A 103 11.99 13.43 -9.67
CA GLU A 103 13.05 13.19 -8.71
C GLU A 103 12.48 12.96 -7.32
N THR A 104 13.08 12.08 -6.53
CA THR A 104 12.76 11.95 -5.11
C THR A 104 13.04 13.29 -4.42
N LEU A 105 11.99 13.92 -3.86
CA LEU A 105 12.11 15.21 -3.17
C LEU A 105 13.23 15.11 -2.13
N LYS A 106 14.23 16.00 -2.23
CA LYS A 106 15.34 16.12 -1.27
C LYS A 106 14.83 16.69 0.04
N GLY A 107 14.13 15.88 0.83
CA GLY A 107 13.51 16.28 2.08
C GLY A 107 13.07 15.09 2.90
N LEU A 108 12.78 15.33 4.18
CA LEU A 108 12.12 14.33 4.99
C LEU A 108 10.75 14.03 4.36
N PRO A 109 10.33 12.76 4.28
CA PRO A 109 8.96 12.45 3.90
C PRO A 109 8.00 13.26 4.78
N SER A 110 6.84 13.59 4.23
CA SER A 110 5.79 14.26 5.00
C SER A 110 5.58 13.53 6.32
N LEU A 111 5.47 14.27 7.43
CA LEU A 111 5.19 13.71 8.74
C LEU A 111 3.95 12.82 8.63
N HIS A 112 4.15 11.51 8.68
CA HIS A 112 3.05 10.57 8.74
C HIS A 112 2.40 10.70 10.12
N GLY A 113 1.07 10.72 10.18
CA GLY A 113 0.33 10.74 11.45
C GLY A 113 0.44 9.46 12.27
N ILE A 114 1.23 8.49 11.80
CA ILE A 114 1.52 7.22 12.47
C ILE A 114 3.03 7.08 12.61
N GLU A 115 3.48 6.90 13.85
CA GLU A 115 4.87 6.57 14.16
C GLU A 115 5.01 5.05 14.22
N HIS A 116 6.01 4.50 13.53
CA HIS A 116 6.31 3.08 13.62
C HIS A 116 7.11 2.81 14.91
N GLN A 117 6.48 2.14 15.87
CA GLN A 117 7.16 1.68 17.09
C GLN A 117 7.82 0.31 16.84
N ILE A 118 9.12 0.22 17.10
CA ILE A 118 9.85 -1.05 17.09
C ILE A 118 9.92 -1.55 18.54
N ASP A 119 9.12 -2.56 18.86
CA ASP A 119 9.13 -3.18 20.18
C ASP A 119 10.36 -4.09 20.34
N PHE A 120 11.26 -3.73 21.25
CA PHE A 120 12.39 -4.58 21.61
C PHE A 120 12.00 -5.59 22.68
N ILE A 121 12.45 -6.83 22.54
CA ILE A 121 12.37 -7.82 23.62
C ILE A 121 13.31 -7.34 24.75
N PRO A 122 12.86 -7.28 26.03
CA PRO A 122 13.72 -6.92 27.14
C PRO A 122 14.97 -7.80 27.17
N ARG A 123 16.16 -7.17 27.30
CA ARG A 123 17.50 -7.81 27.25
C ARG A 123 17.97 -8.24 25.87
N ALA A 124 17.25 -7.95 24.79
CA ALA A 124 17.77 -8.12 23.44
C ALA A 124 18.89 -7.10 23.18
N THR A 125 19.98 -7.57 22.58
CA THR A 125 21.09 -6.70 22.15
C THR A 125 20.86 -6.27 20.71
N ILE A 126 20.96 -4.97 20.44
CA ILE A 126 20.92 -4.44 19.07
C ILE A 126 22.10 -5.04 18.29
N PRO A 127 21.87 -5.60 17.08
CA PRO A 127 22.95 -6.19 16.30
C PRO A 127 23.97 -5.12 15.91
N ASN A 128 25.20 -5.24 16.43
CA ASN A 128 26.35 -4.42 16.04
C ASN A 128 27.34 -5.27 15.25
N ARG A 129 27.03 -5.53 13.99
CA ARG A 129 27.91 -6.29 13.08
C ARG A 129 28.84 -5.33 12.34
N PRO A 130 30.11 -5.69 12.10
CA PRO A 130 30.97 -4.89 11.25
C PRO A 130 30.36 -4.76 9.85
N THR A 131 30.59 -3.62 9.20
CA THR A 131 30.11 -3.38 7.85
C THR A 131 30.62 -4.46 6.89
N TYR A 132 29.76 -4.88 5.95
CA TYR A 132 30.18 -5.77 4.87
C TYR A 132 31.32 -5.14 4.07
N ARG A 133 32.22 -5.98 3.53
CA ARG A 133 33.24 -5.51 2.61
C ARG A 133 32.59 -5.23 1.25
N SER A 134 32.73 -4.02 0.76
CA SER A 134 32.29 -3.60 -0.58
C SER A 134 33.51 -3.17 -1.40
N ASN A 135 33.45 -3.37 -2.72
CA ASN A 135 34.49 -2.92 -3.63
C ASN A 135 34.33 -1.40 -3.97
N PRO A 136 35.33 -0.76 -4.60
CA PRO A 136 35.24 0.68 -4.91
C PRO A 136 34.12 1.07 -5.87
N GLU A 137 33.63 0.16 -6.70
CA GLU A 137 32.54 0.41 -7.66
C GLU A 137 31.18 0.33 -6.95
N GLU A 138 30.96 -0.70 -6.14
CA GLU A 138 29.78 -0.85 -5.26
C GLU A 138 29.66 0.32 -4.28
N THR A 139 30.78 0.79 -3.73
CA THR A 139 30.79 1.95 -2.82
C THR A 139 30.36 3.23 -3.53
N LYS A 140 30.70 3.40 -4.82
CA LYS A 140 30.26 4.55 -5.62
C LYS A 140 28.76 4.49 -5.89
N GLU A 141 28.21 3.32 -6.19
CA GLU A 141 26.77 3.15 -6.39
C GLU A 141 25.97 3.43 -5.10
N LEU A 142 26.48 3.03 -3.93
CA LEU A 142 25.85 3.32 -2.64
C LEU A 142 25.90 4.81 -2.25
N GLN A 143 26.87 5.56 -2.78
CA GLN A 143 27.04 7.00 -2.55
C GLN A 143 26.30 7.88 -3.57
N ARG A 144 25.66 7.25 -4.57
CA ARG A 144 24.91 7.93 -5.61
C ARG A 144 23.54 8.37 -5.11
#